data_AF-A0A374P850-F1
#
_entry.id   AF-A0A374P850-F1
#
_cell.length_a   1.000
_cell.length_b   1.000
_cell.length_c   1.000
_cell.angle_alpha   90.00
_cell.angle_beta   90.00
_cell.angle_gamma   90.00
#
_symmetry.space_group_name_H-M   'P 1'
#
loop_
_entity.id
_entity.type
_entity.pdbx_description
1 polymer ?
#
loop_
_entity_poly.entity_id
_entity_poly.type
_entity_poly.pdbx_seq_one_letter_code
_entity_poly.pdbx_strand_id
1 'polypeptide(L)'
;MTAAYQYSYTRLALNYYTLYETLTEEPELPGKGGAFLLTLNELIGAYLEGKEILNRLDQLREEVTREVEILTAYTDCFQIYEYVLNRLERSYKTLPETGYNDETFTDMLMAFITNTKESAVMNGRIRQIIGQLPVRLTKQKFYSLVLEGLSVYTGSPVDSLNDMMYTLKTESMASLPEGMAEGRRSLYETLKQFGHMDYRSLSPEAFSEAQAKLMGVSAELNEEAECFVSLQEIINDLYVLSLAKSDAVIDVSEEKLYRSIITGVLNGLTKNGGGEAEESFTALLTQLEGRQEAYYERYLRSEFPPETPELLADPDYVRAGNVDLLLSGSSFMDLKKVTAESGEEEDGTQELVDRAYLEKTAEAYFGQLETVFSGTSRPVMRAIMAKVLSDLPVYFNSIDEIKSYIRGSLESCGDEAEKETCKELLEELMDYEDKLV
;
A
#
# COMPACT_ATOMS: atom_id res chain seq x y z
N MET A 1 23.98 0.37 14.73
CA MET A 1 24.23 1.78 14.38
C MET A 1 25.25 1.96 13.25
N THR A 2 26.56 1.67 13.41
CA THR A 2 27.55 1.89 12.32
C THR A 2 27.20 1.22 10.99
N ALA A 3 26.83 -0.07 11.00
CA ALA A 3 26.47 -0.78 9.76
C ALA A 3 25.22 -0.17 9.09
N ALA A 4 24.21 0.20 9.88
CA ALA A 4 23.01 0.90 9.41
C ALA A 4 23.36 2.26 8.78
N TYR A 5 24.26 3.02 9.41
CA TYR A 5 24.74 4.30 8.89
C TYR A 5 25.45 4.13 7.55
N GLN A 6 26.41 3.19 7.44
CA GLN A 6 27.14 2.93 6.18
C GLN A 6 26.22 2.43 5.06
N TYR A 7 25.27 1.54 5.40
CA TYR A 7 24.27 1.02 4.48
C TYR A 7 23.40 2.16 3.93
N SER A 8 22.81 2.97 4.81
CA SER A 8 21.96 4.11 4.44
C SER A 8 22.71 5.17 3.65
N TYR A 9 23.99 5.41 3.96
CA TYR A 9 24.79 6.39 3.20
C TYR A 9 25.00 5.94 1.76
N THR A 10 25.24 4.64 1.56
CA THR A 10 25.41 4.03 0.24
C THR A 10 24.09 4.08 -0.54
N ARG A 11 22.97 3.68 0.09
CA ARG A 11 21.64 3.77 -0.52
C ARG A 11 21.25 5.19 -0.87
N LEU A 12 21.46 6.15 0.04
CA LEU A 12 21.21 7.57 -0.21
C LEU A 12 21.96 8.05 -1.46
N ALA A 13 23.25 7.71 -1.57
CA ALA A 13 24.06 8.11 -2.72
C ALA A 13 23.54 7.50 -4.04
N LEU A 14 23.14 6.23 -4.02
CA LEU A 14 22.62 5.52 -5.19
C LEU A 14 21.22 6.00 -5.58
N ASN A 15 20.26 5.96 -4.67
CA ASN A 15 18.86 6.35 -4.91
C ASN A 15 18.74 7.81 -5.32
N TYR A 16 19.51 8.71 -4.70
CA TYR A 16 19.51 10.12 -5.07
C TYR A 16 20.13 10.35 -6.46
N TYR A 17 21.17 9.59 -6.82
CA TYR A 17 21.73 9.61 -8.17
C TYR A 17 20.73 9.08 -9.20
N THR A 18 20.05 7.96 -8.92
CA THR A 18 19.00 7.42 -9.80
C THR A 18 17.89 8.43 -10.03
N LEU A 19 17.41 9.11 -8.98
CA LEU A 19 16.42 10.17 -9.11
C LEU A 19 16.92 11.32 -10.00
N TYR A 20 18.19 11.68 -9.89
CA TYR A 20 18.80 12.70 -10.75
C TYR A 20 18.91 12.27 -12.22
N GLU A 21 19.23 11.01 -12.49
CA GLU A 21 19.22 10.48 -13.87
C GLU A 21 17.80 10.53 -14.45
N THR A 22 16.80 10.07 -13.70
CA THR A 22 15.39 10.17 -14.10
C THR A 22 15.01 11.61 -14.42
N LEU A 23 15.39 12.58 -13.58
CA LEU A 23 15.08 14.00 -13.81
C LEU A 23 15.87 14.65 -14.96
N THR A 24 16.97 14.04 -15.37
CA THR A 24 17.71 14.48 -16.55
C THR A 24 16.98 14.09 -17.84
N GLU A 25 16.27 12.95 -17.81
CA GLU A 25 15.45 12.47 -18.92
C GLU A 25 14.04 13.10 -18.91
N GLU A 26 13.44 13.21 -17.73
CA GLU A 26 12.08 13.70 -17.48
C GLU A 26 12.09 14.82 -16.41
N PRO A 27 12.17 16.10 -16.81
CA PRO A 27 12.48 17.20 -15.88
C PRO A 27 11.43 17.56 -14.83
N GLU A 28 10.22 16.99 -14.92
CA GLU A 28 9.10 17.33 -14.06
C GLU A 28 8.65 16.10 -13.28
N LEU A 29 8.57 16.23 -11.95
CA LEU A 29 7.99 15.21 -11.10
C LEU A 29 6.47 15.37 -11.03
N PRO A 30 5.71 14.26 -10.98
CA PRO A 30 4.25 14.29 -10.88
C PRO A 30 3.78 14.90 -9.55
N GLY A 31 2.56 15.44 -9.57
CA GLY A 31 1.85 15.92 -8.39
C GLY A 31 2.65 16.88 -7.51
N LYS A 32 2.80 16.54 -6.21
CA LYS A 32 3.58 17.34 -5.25
C LYS A 32 5.08 16.98 -5.23
N GLY A 33 5.53 16.06 -6.08
CA GLY A 33 6.90 15.53 -6.07
C GLY A 33 7.98 16.61 -6.18
N GLY A 34 7.78 17.62 -7.04
CA GLY A 34 8.72 18.73 -7.17
C GLY A 34 8.88 19.56 -5.89
N ALA A 35 7.81 19.81 -5.14
CA ALA A 35 7.86 20.55 -3.89
C ALA A 35 8.57 19.76 -2.77
N PHE A 36 8.34 18.45 -2.73
CA PHE A 36 9.04 17.55 -1.82
C PHE A 36 10.53 17.45 -2.16
N LEU A 37 10.88 17.32 -3.45
CA LEU A 37 12.27 17.32 -3.89
C LEU A 37 13.00 18.61 -3.51
N LEU A 38 12.37 19.78 -3.66
CA LEU A 38 12.95 21.04 -3.23
C LEU A 38 13.28 21.04 -1.74
N THR A 39 12.31 20.64 -0.90
CA THR A 39 12.51 20.53 0.55
C THR A 39 13.61 19.51 0.89
N LEU A 40 13.61 18.36 0.21
CA LEU A 40 14.62 17.32 0.40
C LEU A 40 16.03 17.81 0.05
N ASN A 41 16.19 18.52 -1.07
CA ASN A 41 17.45 19.12 -1.49
C ASN A 41 17.97 20.14 -0.45
N GLU A 42 17.08 20.97 0.11
CA GLU A 42 17.42 21.90 1.19
C GLU A 42 17.92 21.16 2.44
N LEU A 43 17.24 20.06 2.83
CA LEU A 43 17.61 19.24 3.98
C LEU A 43 18.94 18.50 3.78
N ILE A 44 19.17 17.93 2.59
CA ILE A 44 20.45 17.31 2.24
C ILE A 44 21.57 18.35 2.31
N GLY A 45 21.38 19.55 1.75
CA GLY A 45 22.35 20.64 1.84
C GLY A 45 22.66 21.02 3.29
N ALA A 46 21.62 21.19 4.12
CA ALA A 46 21.77 21.49 5.54
C ALA A 46 22.50 20.37 6.32
N TYR A 47 22.21 19.10 6.02
CA TYR A 47 22.89 17.94 6.60
C TYR A 47 24.39 17.93 6.25
N LEU A 48 24.73 18.21 4.99
CA LEU A 48 26.12 18.28 4.53
C LEU A 48 26.91 19.39 5.24
N GLU A 49 26.27 20.52 5.54
CA GLU A 49 26.82 21.62 6.33
C GLU A 49 26.90 21.32 7.84
N GLY A 50 26.36 20.18 8.28
CA GLY A 50 26.38 19.74 9.67
C GLY A 50 25.30 20.38 10.56
N LYS A 51 24.21 20.88 9.97
CA LYS A 51 23.06 21.42 10.69
C LYS A 51 22.14 20.31 11.20
N GLU A 52 21.41 20.59 12.26
CA GLU A 52 20.34 19.74 12.78
C GLU A 52 19.10 19.83 11.86
N ILE A 53 18.66 18.69 11.33
CA ILE A 53 17.57 18.62 10.35
C ILE A 53 16.38 17.73 10.77
N LEU A 54 16.53 16.95 11.85
CA LEU A 54 15.59 15.88 12.23
C LEU A 54 14.12 16.35 12.28
N ASN A 55 13.84 17.49 12.93
CA ASN A 55 12.46 17.96 13.06
C ASN A 55 11.79 18.29 11.72
N ARG A 56 12.52 18.90 10.77
CA ARG A 56 11.94 19.21 9.45
C ARG A 56 11.91 17.98 8.55
N LEU A 57 12.87 17.07 8.72
CA LEU A 57 12.88 15.79 8.02
C LEU A 57 11.69 14.90 8.44
N ASP A 58 11.37 14.88 9.72
CA ASP A 58 10.19 14.20 10.28
C ASP A 58 8.89 14.74 9.66
N GLN A 59 8.75 16.06 9.60
CA GLN A 59 7.61 16.70 8.94
C GLN A 59 7.54 16.37 7.45
N LEU A 60 8.66 16.39 6.72
CA LEU A 60 8.67 16.04 5.30
C LEU A 60 8.24 14.58 5.09
N ARG A 61 8.68 13.67 5.95
CA ARG A 61 8.25 12.26 5.93
C ARG A 61 6.75 12.12 6.18
N GLU A 62 6.21 12.79 7.20
CA GLU A 62 4.76 12.78 7.47
C GLU A 62 3.95 13.39 6.31
N GLU A 63 4.46 14.46 5.68
CA GLU A 63 3.86 15.09 4.50
C GLU A 63 3.79 14.12 3.31
N VAL A 64 4.89 13.43 2.97
CA VAL A 64 4.91 12.46 1.86
C VAL A 64 4.04 11.23 2.16
N THR A 65 4.07 10.73 3.40
CA THR A 65 3.25 9.58 3.83
C THR A 65 1.76 9.87 3.65
N ARG A 66 1.31 11.07 4.06
CA ARG A 66 -0.10 11.49 3.88
C ARG A 66 -0.51 11.57 2.41
N GLU A 67 0.39 11.99 1.52
CA GLU A 67 0.06 12.02 0.10
C GLU A 67 -0.09 10.61 -0.48
N VAL A 68 0.72 9.65 -0.04
CA VAL A 68 0.56 8.24 -0.43
C VAL A 68 -0.74 7.65 0.11
N GLU A 69 -1.14 7.96 1.34
CA GLU A 69 -2.46 7.56 1.86
C GLU A 69 -3.62 8.06 0.98
N ILE A 70 -3.52 9.30 0.48
CA ILE A 70 -4.52 9.87 -0.45
C ILE A 70 -4.51 9.11 -1.79
N LEU A 71 -3.33 8.78 -2.32
CA LEU A 71 -3.20 7.99 -3.56
C LEU A 71 -3.79 6.59 -3.38
N THR A 72 -3.48 5.91 -2.27
CA THR A 72 -4.04 4.59 -1.94
C THR A 72 -5.56 4.66 -1.87
N ALA A 73 -6.13 5.67 -1.22
CA ALA A 73 -7.59 5.84 -1.16
C ALA A 73 -8.21 6.07 -2.55
N TYR A 74 -7.53 6.78 -3.46
CA TYR A 74 -7.98 6.88 -4.84
C TYR A 74 -7.93 5.53 -5.55
N THR A 75 -6.82 4.80 -5.43
CA THR A 75 -6.66 3.46 -6.01
C THR A 75 -7.77 2.53 -5.54
N ASP A 76 -8.05 2.47 -4.24
CA ASP A 76 -9.12 1.67 -3.66
C ASP A 76 -10.49 2.04 -4.26
N CYS A 77 -10.79 3.34 -4.35
CA CYS A 77 -12.02 3.82 -4.96
C CYS A 77 -12.13 3.43 -6.45
N PHE A 78 -11.06 3.54 -7.23
CA PHE A 78 -11.08 3.21 -8.64
C PHE A 78 -11.14 1.71 -8.90
N GLN A 79 -10.56 0.87 -8.04
CA GLN A 79 -10.73 -0.59 -8.08
C GLN A 79 -12.21 -1.01 -7.93
N ILE A 80 -13.01 -0.30 -7.12
CA ILE A 80 -14.46 -0.53 -7.05
C ILE A 80 -15.13 -0.32 -8.40
N TYR A 81 -14.75 0.73 -9.13
CA TYR A 81 -15.33 1.00 -10.44
C TYR A 81 -14.77 0.12 -11.56
N GLU A 82 -13.51 -0.29 -11.44
CA GLU A 82 -12.90 -1.32 -12.28
C GLU A 82 -13.68 -2.62 -12.19
N TYR A 83 -13.98 -3.07 -10.97
CA TYR A 83 -14.83 -4.24 -10.75
C TYR A 83 -16.14 -4.10 -11.52
N VAL A 84 -16.83 -2.95 -11.40
CA VAL A 84 -18.11 -2.72 -12.10
C VAL A 84 -17.95 -2.79 -13.62
N LEU A 85 -16.95 -2.10 -14.18
CA LEU A 85 -16.75 -2.05 -15.64
C LEU A 85 -16.38 -3.41 -16.21
N ASN A 86 -15.52 -4.18 -15.53
CA ASN A 86 -15.13 -5.51 -15.98
C ASN A 86 -16.37 -6.41 -16.13
N ARG A 87 -17.28 -6.40 -15.16
CA ARG A 87 -18.52 -7.23 -15.20
C ARG A 87 -19.51 -6.79 -16.29
N LEU A 88 -19.33 -5.61 -16.88
CA LEU A 88 -20.13 -5.13 -18.00
C LEU A 88 -19.48 -5.40 -19.36
N GLU A 89 -18.22 -5.79 -19.40
CA GLU A 89 -17.42 -5.81 -20.64
C GLU A 89 -18.04 -6.70 -21.73
N ARG A 90 -18.49 -7.90 -21.38
CA ARG A 90 -19.14 -8.84 -22.31
C ARG A 90 -20.49 -8.35 -22.86
N SER A 91 -21.08 -7.30 -22.27
CA SER A 91 -22.26 -6.64 -22.84
C SER A 91 -21.92 -5.72 -24.02
N TYR A 92 -20.65 -5.30 -24.15
CA TYR A 92 -20.18 -4.36 -25.18
C TYR A 92 -19.13 -4.95 -26.12
N LYS A 93 -18.43 -6.02 -25.71
CA LYS A 93 -17.40 -6.71 -26.48
C LYS A 93 -17.73 -8.19 -26.64
N THR A 94 -17.43 -8.74 -27.82
CA THR A 94 -17.51 -10.19 -28.05
C THR A 94 -16.21 -10.84 -27.62
N LEU A 95 -16.24 -11.57 -26.51
CA LEU A 95 -15.10 -12.33 -25.98
C LEU A 95 -15.37 -13.84 -26.10
N PRO A 96 -14.34 -14.68 -26.22
CA PRO A 96 -14.50 -16.14 -26.18
C PRO A 96 -15.20 -16.57 -24.88
N GLU A 97 -16.07 -17.57 -24.96
CA GLU A 97 -16.60 -18.23 -23.75
C GLU A 97 -15.48 -19.06 -23.10
N THR A 98 -15.50 -19.14 -21.78
CA THR A 98 -14.56 -19.98 -21.02
C THR A 98 -14.79 -21.47 -21.30
N GLY A 99 -16.03 -21.83 -21.64
CA GLY A 99 -16.42 -23.19 -21.99
C GLY A 99 -16.63 -24.12 -20.79
N TYR A 100 -16.52 -23.61 -19.56
CA TYR A 100 -16.74 -24.38 -18.34
C TYR A 100 -18.15 -24.17 -17.79
N ASN A 101 -18.81 -25.28 -17.43
CA ASN A 101 -20.01 -25.20 -16.60
C ASN A 101 -19.64 -24.87 -15.14
N ASP A 102 -20.61 -24.38 -14.38
CA ASP A 102 -20.40 -23.85 -13.02
C ASP A 102 -19.84 -24.91 -12.04
N GLU A 103 -20.22 -26.19 -12.20
CA GLU A 103 -19.73 -27.28 -11.35
C GLU A 103 -18.27 -27.61 -11.65
N THR A 104 -17.93 -27.78 -12.93
CA THR A 104 -16.55 -28.06 -13.37
C THR A 104 -15.61 -26.92 -12.99
N PHE A 105 -16.06 -25.68 -13.16
CA PHE A 105 -15.27 -24.51 -12.78
C PHE A 105 -15.06 -24.41 -11.26
N THR A 106 -16.11 -24.70 -10.48
CA THR A 106 -15.98 -24.78 -9.01
C THR A 106 -14.92 -25.80 -8.59
N ASP A 107 -14.91 -26.98 -9.21
CA ASP A 107 -13.93 -28.02 -8.89
C ASP A 107 -12.49 -27.60 -9.26
N MET A 108 -12.32 -26.86 -10.35
CA MET A 108 -11.02 -26.27 -10.73
C MET A 108 -10.53 -25.28 -9.68
N LEU A 109 -11.39 -24.35 -9.24
CA LEU A 109 -11.04 -23.38 -8.18
C LEU A 109 -10.69 -24.07 -6.86
N MET A 110 -11.42 -25.12 -6.49
CA MET A 110 -11.12 -25.89 -5.28
C MET A 110 -9.79 -26.64 -5.39
N ALA A 111 -9.47 -27.19 -6.57
CA ALA A 111 -8.18 -27.80 -6.81
C ALA A 111 -7.05 -26.77 -6.68
N PHE A 112 -7.23 -25.58 -7.25
CA PHE A 112 -6.27 -24.48 -7.13
C PHE A 112 -6.06 -24.04 -5.67
N ILE A 113 -7.12 -23.82 -4.89
CA ILE A 113 -7.02 -23.47 -3.47
C ILE A 113 -6.23 -24.53 -2.68
N THR A 114 -6.49 -25.81 -2.96
CA THR A 114 -5.96 -26.95 -2.19
C THR A 114 -4.64 -27.52 -2.72
N ASN A 115 -4.10 -26.96 -3.82
CA ASN A 115 -2.82 -27.38 -4.40
C ASN A 115 -1.60 -26.93 -3.57
N THR A 116 -1.81 -26.15 -2.50
CA THR A 116 -0.76 -25.77 -1.55
C THR A 116 -1.03 -26.35 -0.16
N LYS A 117 0.05 -26.60 0.59
CA LYS A 117 -0.01 -26.97 2.02
C LYS A 117 0.17 -25.78 2.95
N GLU A 118 0.54 -24.62 2.41
CA GLU A 118 0.78 -23.41 3.18
C GLU A 118 -0.53 -22.67 3.42
N SER A 119 -0.93 -22.59 4.70
CA SER A 119 -2.21 -21.96 5.06
C SER A 119 -2.28 -20.49 4.67
N ALA A 120 -1.16 -19.77 4.67
CA ALA A 120 -1.11 -18.36 4.28
C ALA A 120 -1.43 -18.19 2.79
N VAL A 121 -0.83 -19.02 1.93
CA VAL A 121 -1.07 -19.05 0.48
C VAL A 121 -2.52 -19.48 0.20
N MET A 122 -3.00 -20.54 0.87
CA MET A 122 -4.39 -20.99 0.74
C MET A 122 -5.39 -19.88 1.09
N ASN A 123 -5.16 -19.17 2.20
CA ASN A 123 -6.01 -18.06 2.63
C ASN A 123 -5.96 -16.88 1.64
N GLY A 124 -4.78 -16.58 1.07
CA GLY A 124 -4.62 -15.60 0.01
C GLY A 124 -5.46 -15.94 -1.23
N ARG A 125 -5.38 -17.18 -1.71
CA ARG A 125 -6.17 -17.69 -2.84
C ARG A 125 -7.67 -17.62 -2.59
N ILE A 126 -8.12 -17.98 -1.37
CA ILE A 126 -9.54 -17.88 -0.99
C ILE A 126 -10.02 -16.43 -1.10
N ARG A 127 -9.29 -15.47 -0.52
CA ARG A 127 -9.65 -14.04 -0.55
C ARG A 127 -9.71 -13.50 -1.99
N GLN A 128 -8.70 -13.83 -2.79
CA GLN A 128 -8.64 -13.46 -4.21
C GLN A 128 -9.85 -14.00 -5.00
N ILE A 129 -10.20 -15.27 -4.80
CA ILE A 129 -11.36 -15.88 -5.47
C ILE A 129 -12.66 -15.20 -5.05
N ILE A 130 -12.86 -14.99 -3.74
CA ILE A 130 -14.05 -14.30 -3.21
C ILE A 130 -14.19 -12.91 -3.83
N GLY A 131 -13.08 -12.17 -3.95
CA GLY A 131 -13.07 -10.84 -4.54
C GLY A 131 -13.50 -10.81 -6.01
N GLN A 132 -13.35 -11.91 -6.75
CA GLN A 132 -13.76 -11.98 -8.16
C GLN A 132 -15.15 -12.58 -8.39
N LEU A 133 -15.70 -13.33 -7.43
CA LEU A 133 -17.01 -13.97 -7.56
C LEU A 133 -18.15 -12.95 -7.71
N PRO A 134 -19.22 -13.31 -8.43
CA PRO A 134 -20.39 -12.45 -8.54
C PRO A 134 -21.13 -12.36 -7.19
N VAL A 135 -21.37 -11.13 -6.73
CA VAL A 135 -22.07 -10.90 -5.46
C VAL A 135 -23.59 -10.83 -5.66
N ARG A 136 -24.30 -11.81 -5.11
CA ARG A 136 -25.77 -11.92 -5.13
C ARG A 136 -26.37 -12.06 -3.72
N LEU A 137 -25.81 -11.33 -2.76
CA LEU A 137 -26.21 -11.38 -1.35
C LEU A 137 -27.26 -10.33 -1.00
N THR A 138 -28.07 -10.61 0.04
CA THR A 138 -28.82 -9.58 0.76
C THR A 138 -27.88 -8.81 1.68
N LYS A 139 -28.20 -7.56 2.03
CA LYS A 139 -27.39 -6.78 3.00
C LYS A 139 -27.23 -7.51 4.34
N GLN A 140 -28.30 -8.15 4.82
CA GLN A 140 -28.26 -8.93 6.06
C GLN A 140 -27.28 -10.11 5.98
N LYS A 141 -27.26 -10.85 4.86
CA LYS A 141 -26.30 -11.95 4.70
C LYS A 141 -24.88 -11.42 4.59
N PHE A 142 -24.68 -10.33 3.86
CA PHE A 142 -23.38 -9.65 3.78
C PHE A 142 -22.87 -9.23 5.17
N TYR A 143 -23.65 -8.49 5.96
CA TYR A 143 -23.25 -8.08 7.31
C TYR A 143 -22.97 -9.27 8.25
N SER A 144 -23.71 -10.38 8.10
CA SER A 144 -23.42 -11.60 8.87
C SER A 144 -22.06 -12.21 8.52
N LEU A 145 -21.65 -12.18 7.24
CA LEU A 145 -20.34 -12.67 6.82
C LEU A 145 -19.22 -11.74 7.30
N VAL A 146 -19.45 -10.43 7.28
CA VAL A 146 -18.49 -9.45 7.82
C VAL A 146 -18.28 -9.68 9.32
N LEU A 147 -19.37 -9.86 10.08
CA LEU A 147 -19.28 -10.12 11.51
C LEU A 147 -18.55 -11.45 11.80
N GLU A 148 -18.80 -12.49 11.01
CA GLU A 148 -18.09 -13.77 11.12
C GLU A 148 -16.59 -13.61 10.87
N GLY A 149 -16.19 -12.86 9.83
CA GLY A 149 -14.78 -12.61 9.54
C GLY A 149 -14.07 -11.77 10.60
N LEU A 150 -14.77 -10.81 11.20
CA LEU A 150 -14.23 -10.02 12.31
C LEU A 150 -14.12 -10.83 13.61
N SER A 151 -14.85 -11.93 13.76
CA SER A 151 -14.87 -12.72 15.00
C SER A 151 -13.49 -13.24 15.44
N VAL A 152 -12.54 -13.39 14.51
CA VAL A 152 -11.15 -13.79 14.76
C VAL A 152 -10.41 -12.81 15.68
N TYR A 153 -10.86 -11.56 15.77
CA TYR A 153 -10.26 -10.56 16.65
C TYR A 153 -10.73 -10.67 18.11
N THR A 154 -11.70 -11.53 18.42
CA THR A 154 -12.15 -11.74 19.80
C THR A 154 -11.00 -12.27 20.66
N GLY A 155 -10.65 -11.53 21.72
CA GLY A 155 -9.52 -11.84 22.60
C GLY A 155 -8.16 -11.33 22.09
N SER A 156 -8.11 -10.68 20.94
CA SER A 156 -6.92 -9.95 20.45
C SER A 156 -6.87 -8.54 21.05
N PRO A 157 -5.71 -7.85 20.99
CA PRO A 157 -5.62 -6.43 21.34
C PRO A 157 -6.61 -5.59 20.52
N VAL A 158 -7.20 -4.58 21.16
CA VAL A 158 -8.15 -3.65 20.52
C VAL A 158 -7.55 -2.99 19.28
N ASP A 159 -6.26 -2.66 19.29
CA ASP A 159 -5.56 -2.07 18.14
C ASP A 159 -5.61 -2.95 16.91
N SER A 160 -5.48 -4.28 17.05
CA SER A 160 -5.57 -5.20 15.91
C SER A 160 -6.94 -5.15 15.22
N LEU A 161 -8.02 -4.97 15.98
CA LEU A 161 -9.34 -4.77 15.39
C LEU A 161 -9.46 -3.37 14.77
N ASN A 162 -8.91 -2.34 15.42
CA ASN A 162 -8.92 -0.98 14.88
C ASN A 162 -8.20 -0.89 13.53
N ASP A 163 -7.07 -1.57 13.38
CA ASP A 163 -6.30 -1.66 12.13
C ASP A 163 -7.14 -2.33 11.02
N MET A 164 -7.78 -3.46 11.32
CA MET A 164 -8.68 -4.11 10.37
C MET A 164 -9.86 -3.21 9.98
N MET A 165 -10.42 -2.48 10.96
CA MET A 165 -11.52 -1.56 10.70
C MET A 165 -11.06 -0.34 9.88
N TYR A 166 -9.81 0.10 10.03
CA TYR A 166 -9.22 1.13 9.18
C TYR A 166 -9.19 0.65 7.73
N THR A 167 -8.60 -0.51 7.47
CA THR A 167 -8.57 -1.16 6.14
C THR A 167 -9.97 -1.28 5.53
N LEU A 168 -10.93 -1.86 6.26
CA LEU A 168 -12.29 -2.01 5.75
C LEU A 168 -12.96 -0.67 5.41
N LYS A 169 -12.68 0.39 6.18
CA LYS A 169 -13.30 1.70 5.96
C LYS A 169 -12.72 2.40 4.74
N THR A 170 -11.41 2.33 4.54
CA THR A 170 -10.74 2.96 3.39
C THR A 170 -11.13 2.23 2.10
N GLU A 171 -11.05 0.89 2.10
CA GLU A 171 -11.29 0.07 0.90
C GLU A 171 -12.75 0.01 0.46
N SER A 172 -13.70 0.28 1.38
CA SER A 172 -15.14 0.29 1.08
C SER A 172 -15.73 1.66 0.73
N MET A 173 -14.88 2.69 0.61
CA MET A 173 -15.28 4.10 0.47
C MET A 173 -16.12 4.63 1.65
N ALA A 174 -16.15 3.93 2.78
CA ALA A 174 -16.89 4.34 3.99
C ALA A 174 -16.20 5.47 4.74
N SER A 175 -14.87 5.53 4.65
CA SER A 175 -14.06 6.64 5.14
C SER A 175 -13.07 7.03 4.07
N LEU A 176 -13.13 8.29 3.63
CA LEU A 176 -12.20 8.86 2.66
C LEU A 176 -11.30 9.86 3.37
N PRO A 177 -9.99 9.90 3.07
CA PRO A 177 -9.07 10.88 3.65
C PRO A 177 -9.55 12.33 3.42
N GLU A 178 -9.27 13.20 4.39
CA GLU A 178 -9.46 14.64 4.19
C GLU A 178 -8.48 15.15 3.12
N GLY A 179 -8.88 16.17 2.35
CA GLY A 179 -7.99 16.79 1.37
C GLY A 179 -7.82 16.04 0.05
N MET A 180 -8.56 14.96 -0.23
CA MET A 180 -8.46 14.23 -1.51
C MET A 180 -8.54 15.14 -2.75
N ALA A 181 -9.35 16.21 -2.70
CA ALA A 181 -9.50 17.15 -3.82
C ALA A 181 -8.34 18.17 -3.95
N GLU A 182 -7.54 18.34 -2.90
CA GLU A 182 -6.43 19.28 -2.87
C GLU A 182 -5.26 18.74 -3.70
N GLY A 183 -4.74 19.55 -4.63
CA GLY A 183 -3.69 19.11 -5.55
C GLY A 183 -4.14 18.13 -6.66
N ARG A 184 -5.30 17.47 -6.53
CA ARG A 184 -5.76 16.39 -7.43
C ARG A 184 -7.22 16.56 -7.87
N ARG A 185 -7.58 17.75 -8.34
CA ARG A 185 -8.97 18.07 -8.73
C ARG A 185 -9.48 17.19 -9.87
N SER A 186 -8.64 16.87 -10.86
CA SER A 186 -8.96 15.98 -11.99
C SER A 186 -9.41 14.60 -11.52
N LEU A 187 -8.63 13.98 -10.62
CA LEU A 187 -8.92 12.67 -10.04
C LEU A 187 -10.22 12.70 -9.23
N TYR A 188 -10.40 13.74 -8.40
CA TYR A 188 -11.61 13.90 -7.61
C TYR A 188 -12.88 14.08 -8.46
N GLU A 189 -12.79 14.86 -9.54
CA GLU A 189 -13.89 15.05 -10.48
C GLU A 189 -14.21 13.76 -11.24
N THR A 190 -13.18 13.01 -11.64
CA THR A 190 -13.35 11.71 -12.29
C THR A 190 -14.03 10.73 -11.35
N LEU A 191 -13.58 10.64 -10.09
CA LEU A 191 -14.20 9.82 -9.06
C LEU A 191 -15.70 10.12 -8.89
N LYS A 192 -16.07 11.41 -8.88
CA LYS A 192 -17.48 11.82 -8.85
C LYS A 192 -18.27 11.43 -10.09
N GLN A 193 -17.66 11.53 -11.27
CA GLN A 193 -18.31 11.10 -12.53
C GLN A 193 -18.65 9.61 -12.48
N PHE A 194 -17.72 8.77 -12.01
CA PHE A 194 -17.96 7.34 -11.81
C PHE A 194 -19.07 7.08 -10.79
N GLY A 195 -19.08 7.77 -9.66
CA GLY A 195 -20.12 7.64 -8.64
C GLY A 195 -21.55 7.95 -9.11
N HIS A 196 -21.70 8.81 -10.12
CA HIS A 196 -22.99 9.22 -10.68
C HIS A 196 -23.36 8.53 -12.01
N MET A 197 -22.52 7.62 -12.49
CA MET A 197 -22.71 6.94 -13.77
C MET A 197 -23.87 5.92 -13.70
N ASP A 198 -24.74 5.90 -14.72
CA ASP A 198 -25.79 4.87 -14.85
C ASP A 198 -25.27 3.63 -15.59
N TYR A 199 -24.65 2.74 -14.82
CA TYR A 199 -24.08 1.48 -15.30
C TYR A 199 -25.09 0.53 -15.95
N ARG A 200 -26.41 0.72 -15.78
CA ARG A 200 -27.43 -0.18 -16.37
C ARG A 200 -27.74 0.14 -17.83
N SER A 201 -27.45 1.36 -18.26
CA SER A 201 -27.80 1.84 -19.59
C SER A 201 -26.68 2.68 -20.20
N LEU A 202 -25.44 2.20 -20.09
CA LEU A 202 -24.32 2.81 -20.79
C LEU A 202 -24.45 2.60 -22.29
N SER A 203 -24.04 3.59 -23.08
CA SER A 203 -23.78 3.37 -24.50
C SER A 203 -22.40 2.70 -24.67
N PRO A 204 -22.15 2.01 -25.80
CA PRO A 204 -20.83 1.45 -26.10
C PRO A 204 -19.71 2.50 -26.05
N GLU A 205 -20.01 3.73 -26.49
CA GLU A 205 -19.06 4.86 -26.44
C GLU A 205 -18.79 5.29 -25.01
N ALA A 206 -19.83 5.42 -24.17
CA ALA A 206 -19.69 5.78 -22.77
C ALA A 206 -18.93 4.71 -21.97
N PHE A 207 -19.15 3.43 -22.28
CA PHE A 207 -18.39 2.32 -21.70
C PHE A 207 -16.91 2.41 -22.09
N SER A 208 -16.61 2.61 -23.38
CA SER A 208 -15.24 2.73 -23.87
C SER A 208 -14.52 3.95 -23.29
N GLU A 209 -15.22 5.09 -23.16
CA GLU A 209 -14.70 6.29 -22.51
C GLU A 209 -14.41 6.04 -21.02
N ALA A 210 -15.29 5.32 -20.31
CA ALA A 210 -15.09 4.97 -18.92
C ALA A 210 -13.87 4.05 -18.73
N GLN A 211 -13.70 3.03 -19.57
CA GLN A 211 -12.49 2.18 -19.55
C GLN A 211 -11.21 2.99 -19.83
N ALA A 212 -11.23 3.88 -20.83
CA ALA A 212 -10.09 4.73 -21.15
C ALA A 212 -9.72 5.68 -20.01
N LYS A 213 -10.72 6.31 -19.37
CA LYS A 213 -10.51 7.16 -18.19
C LYS A 213 -9.92 6.37 -17.03
N LEU A 214 -10.44 5.18 -16.76
CA LEU A 214 -9.93 4.34 -15.69
C LEU A 214 -8.45 3.96 -15.91
N MET A 215 -8.09 3.54 -17.13
CA MET A 215 -6.69 3.26 -17.46
C MET A 215 -5.78 4.48 -17.29
N GLY A 216 -6.24 5.67 -17.74
CA GLY A 216 -5.48 6.91 -17.59
C GLY A 216 -5.27 7.29 -16.12
N VAL A 217 -6.30 7.15 -15.29
CA VAL A 217 -6.23 7.37 -13.85
C VAL A 217 -5.29 6.39 -13.17
N SER A 218 -5.35 5.10 -13.50
CA SER A 218 -4.45 4.10 -12.92
C SER A 218 -2.98 4.38 -13.27
N ALA A 219 -2.72 4.85 -14.49
CA ALA A 219 -1.38 5.28 -14.88
C ALA A 219 -0.91 6.53 -14.09
N GLU A 220 -1.76 7.55 -13.98
CA GLU A 220 -1.47 8.78 -13.21
C GLU A 220 -1.18 8.47 -11.73
N LEU A 221 -1.97 7.59 -11.11
CA LEU A 221 -1.79 7.19 -9.71
C LEU A 221 -0.50 6.38 -9.49
N ASN A 222 -0.17 5.46 -10.40
CA ASN A 222 1.04 4.65 -10.30
C ASN A 222 2.29 5.51 -10.44
N GLU A 223 2.31 6.42 -11.44
CA GLU A 223 3.43 7.33 -11.65
C GLU A 223 3.68 8.22 -10.42
N GLU A 224 2.62 8.78 -9.83
CA GLU A 224 2.75 9.60 -8.62
C GLU A 224 3.17 8.77 -7.38
N ALA A 225 2.66 7.54 -7.24
CA ALA A 225 3.04 6.65 -6.14
C ALA A 225 4.51 6.21 -6.23
N GLU A 226 4.99 5.84 -7.42
CA GLU A 226 6.39 5.49 -7.67
C GLU A 226 7.33 6.67 -7.35
N CYS A 227 6.94 7.89 -7.73
CA CYS A 227 7.67 9.10 -7.37
C CYS A 227 7.78 9.27 -5.84
N PHE A 228 6.68 9.11 -5.11
CA PHE A 228 6.68 9.26 -3.65
C PHE A 228 7.43 8.15 -2.93
N VAL A 229 7.39 6.90 -3.43
CA VAL A 229 8.23 5.80 -2.92
C VAL A 229 9.71 6.17 -3.05
N SER A 230 10.14 6.61 -4.24
CA SER A 230 11.53 7.01 -4.50
C SER A 230 11.99 8.14 -3.58
N LEU A 231 11.17 9.19 -3.42
CA LEU A 231 11.45 10.29 -2.49
C LEU A 231 11.51 9.81 -1.02
N GLN A 232 10.57 8.97 -0.61
CA GLN A 232 10.49 8.46 0.76
C GLN A 232 11.69 7.60 1.13
N GLU A 233 12.22 6.79 0.20
CA GLU A 233 13.44 6.01 0.43
C GLU A 233 14.65 6.91 0.72
N ILE A 234 14.83 7.98 -0.07
CA ILE A 234 15.91 8.96 0.12
C ILE A 234 15.74 9.70 1.45
N ILE A 235 14.50 10.08 1.79
CA ILE A 235 14.15 10.68 3.08
C ILE A 235 14.50 9.74 4.23
N ASN A 236 14.13 8.46 4.14
CA ASN A 236 14.40 7.46 5.17
C ASN A 236 15.90 7.24 5.36
N ASP A 237 16.67 7.13 4.28
CA ASP A 237 18.12 6.98 4.38
C ASP A 237 18.76 8.21 5.04
N LEU A 238 18.34 9.42 4.68
CA LEU A 238 18.79 10.66 5.34
C LEU A 238 18.38 10.70 6.83
N TYR A 239 17.23 10.12 7.17
CA TYR A 239 16.74 10.02 8.55
C TYR A 239 17.63 9.08 9.35
N VAL A 240 17.94 7.89 8.84
CA VAL A 240 18.87 6.96 9.49
C VAL A 240 20.25 7.60 9.67
N LEU A 241 20.76 8.31 8.66
CA LEU A 241 22.02 9.04 8.80
C LEU A 241 21.97 10.05 9.95
N SER A 242 20.88 10.80 10.06
CA SER A 242 20.70 11.79 11.13
C SER A 242 20.60 11.15 12.51
N LEU A 243 19.95 9.98 12.65
CA LEU A 243 19.82 9.26 13.92
C LEU A 243 21.10 8.52 14.33
N ALA A 244 21.86 7.97 13.39
CA ALA A 244 23.00 7.11 13.69
C ALA A 244 24.36 7.83 13.70
N LYS A 245 24.41 9.10 13.29
CA LYS A 245 25.65 9.89 13.15
C LYS A 245 26.53 9.92 14.40
N SER A 246 25.94 10.05 15.59
CA SER A 246 26.71 10.14 16.85
C SER A 246 27.45 8.86 17.20
N ASP A 247 26.91 7.72 16.75
CA ASP A 247 27.37 6.37 17.12
C ASP A 247 28.19 5.71 16.00
N ALA A 248 28.18 6.30 14.80
CA ALA A 248 28.80 5.74 13.62
C ALA A 248 30.32 5.95 13.62
N VAL A 249 31.05 4.88 13.30
CA VAL A 249 32.50 4.91 13.08
C VAL A 249 32.77 4.51 11.63
N ILE A 250 33.09 5.50 10.80
CA ILE A 250 33.31 5.32 9.35
C ILE A 250 34.72 5.79 8.96
N ASP A 251 35.28 5.17 7.91
CA ASP A 251 36.53 5.63 7.34
C ASP A 251 36.35 7.01 6.65
N VAL A 252 37.31 7.90 6.83
CA VAL A 252 37.22 9.28 6.31
C VAL A 252 37.22 9.32 4.78
N SER A 253 37.93 8.39 4.12
CA SER A 253 37.94 8.31 2.65
C SER A 253 36.63 7.78 2.11
N GLU A 254 36.01 6.84 2.81
CA GLU A 254 34.67 6.33 2.51
C GLU A 254 33.59 7.41 2.69
N GLU A 255 33.60 8.14 3.81
CA GLU A 255 32.64 9.23 4.01
C GLU A 255 32.78 10.32 2.95
N LYS A 256 34.02 10.65 2.57
CA LYS A 256 34.29 11.60 1.47
C LYS A 256 33.71 11.13 0.15
N LEU A 257 33.83 9.85 -0.20
CA LEU A 257 33.26 9.28 -1.43
C LEU A 257 31.74 9.51 -1.47
N TYR A 258 31.01 9.15 -0.42
CA TYR A 258 29.55 9.32 -0.37
C TYR A 258 29.16 10.81 -0.43
N ARG A 259 29.86 11.66 0.33
CA ARG A 259 29.63 13.11 0.30
C ARG A 259 29.88 13.71 -1.07
N SER A 260 30.90 13.27 -1.80
CA SER A 260 31.18 13.74 -3.15
C SER A 260 30.05 13.42 -4.12
N ILE A 261 29.51 12.19 -4.09
CA ILE A 261 28.37 11.79 -4.93
C ILE A 261 27.15 12.64 -4.62
N ILE A 262 26.74 12.70 -3.34
CA ILE A 262 25.54 13.42 -2.91
C ILE A 262 25.66 14.92 -3.19
N THR A 263 26.85 15.52 -2.99
CA THR A 263 27.10 16.92 -3.31
C THR A 263 27.06 17.17 -4.82
N GLY A 264 27.59 16.24 -5.61
CA GLY A 264 27.50 16.28 -7.07
C GLY A 264 26.05 16.30 -7.55
N VAL A 265 25.25 15.35 -7.05
CA VAL A 265 23.82 15.26 -7.37
C VAL A 265 23.06 16.51 -6.94
N LEU A 266 23.26 16.97 -5.70
CA LEU A 266 22.61 18.18 -5.18
C LEU A 266 22.92 19.41 -6.05
N ASN A 267 24.18 19.57 -6.47
CA ASN A 267 24.56 20.66 -7.37
C ASN A 267 23.88 20.54 -8.74
N GLY A 268 23.78 19.32 -9.29
CA GLY A 268 23.09 19.05 -10.56
C GLY A 268 21.61 19.39 -10.52
N LEU A 269 20.93 19.08 -9.40
CA LEU A 269 19.51 19.36 -9.21
C LEU A 269 19.19 20.81 -8.86
N THR A 270 20.13 21.55 -8.25
CA THR A 270 19.87 22.91 -7.75
C THR A 270 20.44 24.02 -8.63
N LYS A 271 21.45 23.74 -9.47
CA LYS A 271 21.98 24.69 -10.44
C LYS A 271 21.55 24.25 -11.82
N ASN A 272 20.85 25.11 -12.56
CA ASN A 272 20.53 24.91 -13.98
C ASN A 272 21.77 24.49 -14.79
N GLY A 273 21.98 23.17 -14.95
CA GLY A 273 22.88 22.49 -15.89
C GLY A 273 24.26 23.08 -16.12
N GLY A 274 25.02 23.49 -15.08
CA GLY A 274 26.26 24.25 -15.28
C GLY A 274 27.51 23.84 -14.50
N GLY A 275 27.46 22.76 -13.72
CA GLY A 275 28.63 22.24 -13.02
C GLY A 275 28.87 20.79 -13.42
N GLU A 276 29.81 20.54 -14.34
CA GLU A 276 30.35 19.20 -14.51
C GLU A 276 30.90 18.73 -13.15
N ALA A 277 30.48 17.54 -12.69
CA ALA A 277 31.08 16.92 -11.52
C ALA A 277 32.60 16.82 -11.72
N GLU A 278 33.40 17.22 -10.73
CA GLU A 278 34.88 17.22 -10.82
C GLU A 278 35.45 15.83 -11.18
N GLU A 279 34.70 14.76 -10.85
CA GLU A 279 34.92 13.38 -11.28
C GLU A 279 33.64 12.84 -11.94
N SER A 280 33.78 12.01 -12.98
CA SER A 280 32.63 11.35 -13.62
C SER A 280 31.88 10.48 -12.60
N PHE A 281 30.56 10.64 -12.51
CA PHE A 281 29.70 9.81 -11.65
C PHE A 281 29.96 8.32 -11.86
N THR A 282 30.22 7.88 -13.10
CA THR A 282 30.55 6.48 -13.40
C THR A 282 31.71 5.96 -12.54
N ALA A 283 32.79 6.75 -12.40
CA ALA A 283 33.96 6.33 -11.61
C ALA A 283 33.69 6.34 -10.10
N LEU A 284 32.84 7.23 -9.63
CA LEU A 284 32.41 7.27 -8.23
C LEU A 284 31.49 6.10 -7.89
N LEU A 285 30.55 5.76 -8.78
CA LEU A 285 29.59 4.67 -8.62
C LEU A 285 30.28 3.30 -8.68
N THR A 286 31.27 3.10 -9.56
CA THR A 286 32.06 1.85 -9.57
C THR A 286 32.75 1.59 -8.22
N GLN A 287 33.10 2.63 -7.46
CA GLN A 287 33.68 2.46 -6.13
C GLN A 287 32.65 2.01 -5.06
N LEU A 288 31.35 2.10 -5.35
CA LEU A 288 30.27 1.65 -4.48
C LEU A 288 29.93 0.16 -4.66
N GLU A 289 30.36 -0.48 -5.74
CA GLU A 289 30.05 -1.87 -6.05
C GLU A 289 30.36 -2.81 -4.88
N GLY A 290 29.38 -3.62 -4.49
CA GLY A 290 29.49 -4.60 -3.40
C GLY A 290 29.45 -4.02 -1.99
N ARG A 291 29.47 -2.69 -1.81
CA ARG A 291 29.44 -2.06 -0.47
C ARG A 291 28.07 -2.14 0.16
N GLN A 292 27.01 -1.91 -0.63
CA GLN A 292 25.63 -1.94 -0.15
C GLN A 292 25.31 -3.31 0.47
N GLU A 293 25.61 -4.39 -0.25
CA GLU A 293 25.39 -5.76 0.19
C GLU A 293 26.23 -6.10 1.41
N ALA A 294 27.51 -5.73 1.42
CA ALA A 294 28.39 -5.99 2.55
C ALA A 294 27.91 -5.31 3.85
N TYR A 295 27.40 -4.08 3.76
CA TYR A 295 26.85 -3.37 4.92
C TYR A 295 25.49 -3.89 5.33
N TYR A 296 24.65 -4.28 4.38
CA TYR A 296 23.37 -4.92 4.67
C TYR A 296 23.57 -6.24 5.41
N GLU A 297 24.46 -7.11 4.94
CA GLU A 297 24.80 -8.37 5.61
C GLU A 297 25.33 -8.13 7.04
N ARG A 298 26.16 -7.10 7.22
CA ARG A 298 26.67 -6.74 8.54
C ARG A 298 25.56 -6.19 9.45
N TYR A 299 24.64 -5.41 8.89
CA TYR A 299 23.48 -4.88 9.58
C TYR A 299 22.60 -6.02 10.10
N LEU A 300 22.26 -6.99 9.25
CA LEU A 300 21.43 -8.15 9.59
C LEU A 300 22.01 -9.05 10.70
N ARG A 301 23.32 -9.02 10.94
CA ARG A 301 23.95 -9.75 12.06
C ARG A 301 23.75 -9.08 13.41
N SER A 302 23.21 -7.86 13.43
CA SER A 302 22.91 -7.14 14.67
C SER A 302 21.58 -7.64 15.22
N GLU A 303 21.59 -8.23 16.41
CA GLU A 303 20.34 -8.61 17.09
C GLU A 303 19.71 -7.38 17.73
N PHE A 304 18.45 -7.12 17.39
CA PHE A 304 17.64 -6.10 18.05
C PHE A 304 16.87 -6.75 19.21
N PRO A 305 17.00 -6.26 20.47
CA PRO A 305 16.33 -6.90 21.60
C PRO A 305 14.80 -6.77 21.49
N PRO A 306 14.04 -7.78 21.95
CA PRO A 306 12.59 -7.72 21.95
C PRO A 306 12.10 -6.56 22.81
N GLU A 307 10.99 -5.97 22.39
CA GLU A 307 10.39 -4.81 23.03
C GLU A 307 9.92 -5.11 24.45
N THR A 308 10.27 -4.24 25.39
CA THR A 308 9.72 -4.21 26.75
C THR A 308 9.33 -2.78 27.12
N PRO A 309 8.38 -2.57 28.06
CA PRO A 309 7.98 -1.24 28.50
C PRO A 309 9.16 -0.39 29.00
N GLU A 310 10.13 -1.01 29.69
CA GLU A 310 11.32 -0.31 30.17
C GLU A 310 12.23 0.17 29.03
N LEU A 311 12.34 -0.63 27.96
CA LEU A 311 13.12 -0.28 26.78
C LEU A 311 12.43 0.80 25.94
N LEU A 312 11.10 0.82 25.88
CA LEU A 312 10.36 1.88 25.18
C LEU A 312 10.50 3.26 25.83
N ALA A 313 10.80 3.30 27.14
CA ALA A 313 11.13 4.54 27.83
C ALA A 313 12.59 5.01 27.59
N ASP A 314 13.46 4.15 27.04
CA ASP A 314 14.85 4.50 26.71
C ASP A 314 14.94 5.17 25.33
N PRO A 315 15.34 6.45 25.24
CA PRO A 315 15.50 7.15 23.97
C PRO A 315 16.49 6.48 23.01
N ASP A 316 17.53 5.81 23.52
CA ASP A 316 18.53 5.13 22.69
C ASP A 316 17.96 3.85 22.07
N TYR A 317 17.12 3.11 22.81
CA TYR A 317 16.40 1.95 22.28
C TYR A 317 15.38 2.37 21.22
N VAL A 318 14.56 3.40 21.48
CA VAL A 318 13.59 3.93 20.51
C VAL A 318 14.29 4.44 19.25
N ARG A 319 15.43 5.14 19.41
CA ARG A 319 16.25 5.58 18.28
C ARG A 319 16.74 4.41 17.44
N ALA A 320 17.28 3.36 18.07
CA ALA A 320 17.75 2.17 17.37
C ALA A 320 16.60 1.39 16.71
N GLY A 321 15.45 1.31 17.36
CA GLY A 321 14.24 0.69 16.80
C GLY A 321 13.70 1.45 15.59
N ASN A 322 13.70 2.79 15.61
CA ASN A 322 13.32 3.59 14.45
C ASN A 322 14.28 3.41 13.29
N VAL A 323 15.58 3.23 13.53
CA VAL A 323 16.53 2.85 12.47
C VAL A 323 16.15 1.51 11.84
N ASP A 324 15.73 0.52 12.63
CA ASP A 324 15.28 -0.76 12.10
C ASP A 324 13.98 -0.65 11.29
N LEU A 325 13.02 0.15 11.76
CA LEU A 325 11.78 0.43 11.02
C LEU A 325 12.05 1.16 9.69
N LEU A 326 12.95 2.15 9.69
CA LEU A 326 13.36 2.89 8.47
C LEU A 326 14.12 2.03 7.46
N LEU A 327 14.84 1.02 7.93
CA LEU A 327 15.56 0.04 7.10
C LEU A 327 14.75 -1.22 6.80
N SER A 328 13.49 -1.26 7.24
CA SER A 328 12.58 -2.34 6.92
C SER A 328 12.21 -2.33 5.43
N GLY A 329 11.55 -3.39 4.96
CA GLY A 329 11.02 -3.44 3.60
C GLY A 329 9.83 -2.50 3.34
N SER A 330 9.41 -1.68 4.31
CA SER A 330 8.30 -0.75 4.18
C SER A 330 8.76 0.70 4.32
N SER A 331 8.77 1.44 3.21
CA SER A 331 9.22 2.84 3.17
C SER A 331 8.35 3.78 4.03
N PHE A 332 7.10 3.41 4.31
CA PHE A 332 6.12 4.25 5.00
C PHE A 332 5.82 3.81 6.44
N MET A 333 6.63 2.91 7.01
CA MET A 333 6.44 2.42 8.38
C MET A 333 6.37 3.56 9.40
N ASP A 334 5.42 3.52 10.34
CA ASP A 334 5.32 4.54 11.38
C ASP A 334 6.49 4.47 12.37
N LEU A 335 7.04 5.63 12.72
CA LEU A 335 8.15 5.72 13.66
C LEU A 335 7.63 5.83 15.10
N LYS A 336 8.30 5.15 16.01
CA LYS A 336 7.98 5.17 17.44
C LYS A 336 8.43 6.49 18.05
N LYS A 337 7.58 7.07 18.90
CA LYS A 337 7.92 8.21 19.74
C LYS A 337 8.22 7.70 21.15
N VAL A 338 9.19 8.31 21.84
CA VAL A 338 9.48 7.96 23.24
C VAL A 338 8.20 8.16 24.04
N THR A 339 7.73 7.11 24.70
CA THR A 339 6.65 7.24 25.67
C THR A 339 7.20 8.04 26.83
N ALA A 340 6.91 9.34 26.86
CA ALA A 340 7.14 10.11 28.07
C ALA A 340 6.35 9.43 29.19
N GLU A 341 6.91 9.39 30.40
CA GLU A 341 6.20 9.02 31.63
C GLU A 341 5.02 9.99 31.87
N SER A 342 4.00 9.98 31.01
CA SER A 342 2.66 10.35 31.41
C SER A 342 2.24 9.27 32.38
N GLY A 343 2.22 9.63 33.67
CA GLY A 343 1.79 8.81 34.80
C GLY A 343 0.32 8.37 34.74
N GLU A 344 -0.09 7.81 33.62
CA GLU A 344 -1.09 6.76 33.59
C GLU A 344 -0.27 5.47 33.60
N GLU A 345 -0.31 4.77 34.73
CA GLU A 345 -0.08 3.32 34.70
C GLU A 345 -1.08 2.78 33.67
N GLU A 346 -0.67 2.63 32.40
CA GLU A 346 -1.27 1.62 31.56
C GLU A 346 -0.98 0.31 32.30
N ASP A 347 -1.95 -0.10 33.12
CA ASP A 347 -2.04 -1.46 33.60
C ASP A 347 -1.70 -2.33 32.40
N GLY A 348 -0.65 -3.14 32.49
CA GLY A 348 -0.07 -3.90 31.37
C GLY A 348 -1.03 -4.93 30.75
N THR A 349 -2.32 -4.82 31.02
CA THR A 349 -3.43 -5.36 30.26
C THR A 349 -3.70 -4.47 29.04
N GLN A 350 -3.13 -4.82 27.88
CA GLN A 350 -3.71 -4.41 26.60
C GLN A 350 -5.21 -4.69 26.64
N GLU A 351 -6.05 -3.69 26.38
CA GLU A 351 -7.49 -3.91 26.28
C GLU A 351 -7.74 -4.96 25.19
N LEU A 352 -8.38 -6.06 25.58
CA LEU A 352 -8.72 -7.15 24.67
C LEU A 352 -10.13 -6.94 24.13
N VAL A 353 -10.31 -7.27 22.86
CA VAL A 353 -11.61 -7.23 22.19
C VAL A 353 -12.54 -8.26 22.81
N ASP A 354 -13.58 -7.81 23.49
CA ASP A 354 -14.70 -8.65 23.86
C ASP A 354 -15.78 -8.65 22.75
N ARG A 355 -16.75 -9.56 22.87
CA ARG A 355 -17.82 -9.72 21.89
C ARG A 355 -18.70 -8.47 21.76
N ALA A 356 -18.95 -7.76 22.86
CA ALA A 356 -19.81 -6.58 22.84
C ALA A 356 -19.12 -5.39 22.15
N TYR A 357 -17.83 -5.21 22.38
CA TYR A 357 -17.00 -4.22 21.71
C TYR A 357 -16.92 -4.50 20.20
N LEU A 358 -16.70 -5.77 19.82
CA LEU A 358 -16.68 -6.19 18.42
C LEU A 358 -18.01 -5.92 17.72
N GLU A 359 -19.13 -6.37 18.30
CA GLU A 359 -20.46 -6.17 17.73
C GLU A 359 -20.79 -4.67 17.58
N LYS A 360 -20.51 -3.85 18.60
CA LYS A 360 -20.70 -2.39 18.54
C LYS A 360 -19.84 -1.73 17.45
N THR A 361 -18.60 -2.17 17.31
CA THR A 361 -17.66 -1.64 16.30
C THR A 361 -18.12 -1.99 14.89
N ALA A 362 -18.54 -3.24 14.68
CA ALA A 362 -19.10 -3.71 13.41
C ALA A 362 -20.41 -2.97 13.07
N GLU A 363 -21.31 -2.77 14.04
CA GLU A 363 -22.56 -2.02 13.84
C GLU A 363 -22.31 -0.57 13.41
N ALA A 364 -21.32 0.10 14.02
CA ALA A 364 -20.94 1.46 13.64
C ALA A 364 -20.47 1.50 12.17
N TYR A 365 -19.67 0.52 11.76
CA TYR A 365 -19.22 0.38 10.37
C TYR A 365 -20.36 0.05 9.41
N PHE A 366 -21.30 -0.82 9.79
CA PHE A 366 -22.49 -1.09 8.97
C PHE A 366 -23.32 0.17 8.75
N GLY A 367 -23.44 1.05 9.75
CA GLY A 367 -24.07 2.36 9.59
C GLY A 367 -23.37 3.27 8.56
N GLN A 368 -22.03 3.23 8.52
CA GLN A 368 -21.25 3.96 7.51
C GLN A 368 -21.50 3.37 6.10
N LEU A 369 -21.48 2.04 5.97
CA LEU A 369 -21.79 1.37 4.71
C LEU A 369 -23.20 1.65 4.22
N GLU A 370 -24.21 1.69 5.10
CA GLU A 370 -25.57 2.05 4.70
C GLU A 370 -25.64 3.47 4.12
N THR A 371 -24.86 4.40 4.66
CA THR A 371 -24.74 5.76 4.12
C THR A 371 -24.18 5.73 2.69
N VAL A 372 -23.08 5.00 2.47
CA VAL A 372 -22.49 4.80 1.13
C VAL A 372 -23.47 4.12 0.17
N PHE A 373 -24.13 3.06 0.61
CA PHE A 373 -25.08 2.28 -0.18
C PHE A 373 -26.33 3.05 -0.58
N SER A 374 -26.72 4.07 0.19
CA SER A 374 -27.86 4.92 -0.15
C SER A 374 -27.60 5.83 -1.36
N GLY A 375 -26.33 6.20 -1.59
CA GLY A 375 -25.92 7.10 -2.65
C GLY A 375 -25.36 6.42 -3.90
N THR A 376 -25.20 5.09 -3.89
CA THR A 376 -24.52 4.35 -4.96
C THR A 376 -25.48 3.43 -5.73
N SER A 377 -25.09 3.13 -6.97
CA SER A 377 -25.84 2.20 -7.81
C SER A 377 -25.67 0.74 -7.33
N ARG A 378 -26.60 -0.14 -7.70
CA ARG A 378 -26.54 -1.57 -7.30
C ARG A 378 -25.24 -2.28 -7.75
N PRO A 379 -24.69 -2.05 -8.96
CA PRO A 379 -23.39 -2.59 -9.34
C PRO A 379 -22.26 -2.14 -8.42
N VAL A 380 -22.21 -0.84 -8.09
CA VAL A 380 -21.19 -0.27 -7.17
C VAL A 380 -21.33 -0.86 -5.77
N MET A 381 -22.56 -1.01 -5.25
CA MET A 381 -22.81 -1.68 -3.97
C MET A 381 -22.27 -3.11 -3.95
N ARG A 382 -22.43 -3.86 -5.05
CA ARG A 382 -21.90 -5.23 -5.17
C ARG A 382 -20.38 -5.26 -5.22
N ALA A 383 -19.77 -4.29 -5.90
CA ALA A 383 -18.31 -4.14 -5.95
C ALA A 383 -17.74 -3.86 -4.55
N ILE A 384 -18.34 -2.94 -3.80
CA ILE A 384 -17.95 -2.66 -2.40
C ILE A 384 -18.10 -3.90 -1.53
N MET A 385 -19.22 -4.64 -1.67
CA MET A 385 -19.40 -5.90 -0.94
C MET A 385 -18.34 -6.95 -1.30
N ALA A 386 -17.99 -7.07 -2.58
CA ALA A 386 -16.96 -8.02 -3.04
C ALA A 386 -15.60 -7.68 -2.43
N LYS A 387 -15.21 -6.40 -2.46
CA LYS A 387 -13.98 -5.87 -1.87
C LYS A 387 -13.92 -6.14 -0.36
N VAL A 388 -14.93 -5.70 0.39
CA VAL A 388 -15.02 -5.97 1.84
C VAL A 388 -14.92 -7.46 2.18
N LEU A 389 -15.58 -8.34 1.41
CA LEU A 389 -15.51 -9.78 1.66
C LEU A 389 -14.13 -10.38 1.34
N SER A 390 -13.40 -9.83 0.35
CA SER A 390 -12.05 -10.28 0.03
C SER A 390 -11.00 -9.79 1.02
N ASP A 391 -11.22 -8.64 1.67
CA ASP A 391 -10.22 -8.06 2.59
C ASP A 391 -10.28 -8.69 3.99
N LEU A 392 -11.41 -9.32 4.34
CA LEU A 392 -11.59 -10.00 5.62
C LEU A 392 -10.68 -11.24 5.80
N PRO A 393 -10.32 -11.56 7.06
CA PRO A 393 -9.84 -12.89 7.41
C PRO A 393 -10.80 -13.98 6.92
N VAL A 394 -10.25 -15.15 6.57
CA VAL A 394 -11.06 -16.27 6.07
C VAL A 394 -12.09 -16.67 7.13
N TYR A 395 -13.36 -16.43 6.80
CA TYR A 395 -14.51 -16.62 7.69
C TYR A 395 -15.24 -17.94 7.46
N PHE A 396 -14.63 -18.85 6.70
CA PHE A 396 -15.17 -20.19 6.44
C PHE A 396 -14.56 -21.21 7.39
N ASN A 397 -15.41 -22.07 7.95
CA ASN A 397 -15.01 -23.07 8.93
C ASN A 397 -14.56 -24.39 8.29
N SER A 398 -14.82 -24.59 6.99
CA SER A 398 -14.42 -25.81 6.27
C SER A 398 -14.27 -25.60 4.77
N ILE A 399 -13.53 -26.51 4.13
CA ILE A 399 -13.39 -26.59 2.67
C ILE A 399 -14.74 -26.77 1.98
N ASP A 400 -15.67 -27.52 2.60
CA ASP A 400 -17.01 -27.72 2.06
C ASP A 400 -17.84 -26.43 2.08
N GLU A 401 -17.64 -25.57 3.08
CA GLU A 401 -18.30 -24.26 3.16
C GLU A 401 -17.79 -23.33 2.05
N ILE A 402 -16.48 -23.31 1.82
CA ILE A 402 -15.84 -22.57 0.72
C ILE A 402 -16.42 -23.05 -0.62
N LYS A 403 -16.41 -24.37 -0.88
CA LYS A 403 -16.94 -24.95 -2.11
C LYS A 403 -18.41 -24.59 -2.32
N SER A 404 -19.21 -24.65 -1.26
CA SER A 404 -20.63 -24.30 -1.31
C SER A 404 -20.84 -22.81 -1.59
N TYR A 405 -20.01 -21.94 -1.03
CA TYR A 405 -20.04 -20.51 -1.29
C TYR A 405 -19.69 -20.17 -2.74
N ILE A 406 -18.61 -20.74 -3.27
CA ILE A 406 -18.17 -20.56 -4.67
C ILE A 406 -19.28 -21.00 -5.61
N ARG A 407 -19.76 -22.24 -5.46
CA ARG A 407 -20.84 -22.80 -6.29
C ARG A 407 -22.09 -21.93 -6.23
N GLY A 408 -22.54 -21.60 -5.01
CA GLY A 408 -23.75 -20.79 -4.81
C GLY A 408 -23.63 -19.39 -5.42
N SER A 409 -22.44 -18.79 -5.41
CA SER A 409 -22.19 -17.49 -6.03
C SER A 409 -22.36 -17.57 -7.55
N LEU A 410 -21.75 -18.57 -8.20
CA LEU A 410 -21.87 -18.79 -9.64
C LEU A 410 -23.31 -19.13 -10.06
N GLU A 411 -23.93 -20.11 -9.40
CA GLU A 411 -25.29 -20.57 -9.73
C GLU A 411 -26.37 -19.50 -9.51
N SER A 412 -26.19 -18.63 -8.51
CA SER A 412 -27.14 -17.55 -8.23
C SER A 412 -27.01 -16.35 -9.19
N CYS A 413 -25.94 -16.30 -10.00
CA CYS A 413 -25.78 -15.27 -11.02
C CYS A 413 -26.56 -15.63 -12.29
N GLY A 414 -27.74 -15.03 -12.46
CA GLY A 414 -28.53 -15.18 -13.70
C GLY A 414 -28.08 -14.30 -14.86
N ASP A 415 -26.99 -13.56 -14.72
CA ASP A 415 -26.38 -12.77 -15.79
C ASP A 415 -25.18 -13.56 -16.34
N GLU A 416 -25.36 -14.20 -17.49
CA GLU A 416 -24.31 -15.05 -18.07
C GLU A 416 -23.10 -14.24 -18.56
N ALA A 417 -23.30 -12.98 -18.95
CA ALA A 417 -22.18 -12.11 -19.35
C ALA A 417 -21.31 -11.80 -18.13
N GLU A 418 -21.92 -11.40 -17.01
CA GLU A 418 -21.21 -11.18 -15.74
C GLU A 418 -20.52 -12.47 -15.28
N LYS A 419 -21.22 -13.61 -15.34
CA LYS A 419 -20.70 -14.89 -14.88
C LYS A 419 -19.48 -15.35 -15.70
N GLU A 420 -19.54 -15.26 -17.02
CA GLU A 420 -18.41 -15.62 -17.89
C GLU A 420 -17.22 -14.69 -17.69
N THR A 421 -17.43 -13.38 -17.47
CA THR A 421 -16.32 -12.49 -17.10
C THR A 421 -15.70 -12.87 -15.75
N CYS A 422 -16.51 -13.23 -14.75
CA CYS A 422 -15.97 -13.71 -13.48
C CYS A 422 -15.11 -14.96 -13.65
N LYS A 423 -15.52 -15.91 -14.49
CA LYS A 423 -14.73 -17.11 -14.79
C LYS A 423 -13.42 -16.77 -15.49
N GLU A 424 -13.44 -15.92 -16.51
CA GLU A 424 -12.25 -15.46 -17.23
C GLU A 424 -11.24 -14.80 -16.29
N LEU A 425 -11.68 -13.86 -15.44
CA LEU A 425 -10.79 -13.21 -14.46
C LEU A 425 -10.21 -14.20 -13.44
N LEU A 426 -10.98 -15.21 -13.06
CA LEU A 426 -10.54 -16.27 -12.16
C LEU A 426 -9.55 -17.23 -12.85
N GLU A 427 -9.68 -17.48 -14.15
CA GLU A 427 -8.71 -18.22 -14.95
C GLU A 427 -7.39 -17.47 -15.08
N GLU A 428 -7.45 -16.18 -15.43
CA GLU A 428 -6.28 -15.32 -15.49
C GLU A 428 -5.53 -15.27 -14.15
N LEU A 429 -6.28 -15.28 -13.04
CA LEU A 429 -5.71 -15.33 -11.70
C LEU A 429 -4.95 -16.64 -11.43
N MET A 430 -5.53 -17.79 -11.81
CA MET A 430 -4.87 -19.09 -11.68
C MET A 430 -3.61 -19.17 -12.57
N ASP A 431 -3.71 -18.71 -13.82
CA ASP A 431 -2.61 -18.72 -14.78
C ASP A 431 -1.46 -17.78 -14.38
N TYR A 432 -1.76 -16.63 -13.77
CA TYR A 432 -0.75 -15.68 -13.31
C TYR A 432 0.05 -16.23 -12.14
N GLU A 433 -0.61 -16.87 -11.17
CA GLU A 433 0.09 -17.47 -10.03
C GLU A 433 0.94 -18.68 -10.46
N ASP A 434 0.44 -19.52 -11.36
CA ASP A 434 1.20 -20.66 -11.90
C ASP A 434 2.46 -20.24 -12.68
N LYS A 435 2.53 -19.01 -13.20
CA LYS A 435 3.73 -18.45 -13.86
C LYS A 435 4.78 -17.90 -12.89
N LEU A 436 4.40 -17.63 -11.64
CA LEU A 436 5.29 -17.09 -10.60
C LEU A 436 5.97 -18.19 -9.77
N VAL A 437 5.55 -19.45 -9.94
CA VAL A 437 6.12 -20.67 -9.33
C VAL A 437 7.04 -21.35 -10.35
#